data_AF-K3YVQ5-F1
#
_entry.id   AF-K3YVQ5-F1
#
_cell.length_a   1.000
_cell.length_b   1.000
_cell.length_c   1.000
_cell.angle_alpha   90.00
_cell.angle_beta   90.00
_cell.angle_gamma   90.00
#
_symmetry.space_group_name_H-M   'P 1'
#
loop_
_entity.id
_entity.type
_entity.pdbx_description
1 polymer ?
#
loop_
_entity_poly.entity_id
_entity_poly.type
_entity_poly.pdbx_seq_one_letter_code
_entity_poly.pdbx_strand_id
1 'polypeptide(L)'
;MESQVFYRALMLSAVGGLSTAIGALFVVLNPAPNLKMLGLLQGFAAGLMLSISFLDLAHNAMNSIGFLKGNLWFFAGVLFFGFIVKFIPEPDFSPEADPSEKKADDGGSGKDMMRKHRRQVLFSGIITAVGISLHNFPEGMAVFLGSVKGLHVGLNLAVAIALHNIPEGVAVALPIYFATKSKWKAFYMAAGSGLAEPVGVIALTCFQAA
;
A
#
# COMPACT_ATOMS: atom_id res chain seq x y z
N MET A 1 -5.95 25.42 17.84
CA MET A 1 -5.03 25.26 16.68
C MET A 1 -4.82 23.77 16.41
N GLU A 2 -4.44 23.00 17.44
CA GLU A 2 -4.39 21.52 17.48
C GLU A 2 -5.58 20.82 16.79
N SER A 3 -6.81 21.13 17.21
CA SER A 3 -8.03 20.50 16.65
C SER A 3 -8.22 20.76 15.16
N GLN A 4 -7.87 21.95 14.68
CA GLN A 4 -8.00 22.30 13.26
C GLN A 4 -6.97 21.56 12.39
N VAL A 5 -5.73 21.37 12.89
CA VAL A 5 -4.71 20.59 12.19
C VAL A 5 -5.11 19.13 12.14
N PHE A 6 -5.62 18.58 13.24
CA PHE A 6 -6.11 17.20 13.30
C PHE A 6 -7.20 16.92 12.26
N TYR A 7 -8.28 17.71 12.23
CA TYR A 7 -9.37 17.47 11.27
C TYR A 7 -8.92 17.61 9.81
N ARG A 8 -8.01 18.56 9.54
CA ARG A 8 -7.43 18.72 8.18
C ARG A 8 -6.60 17.51 7.79
N ALA A 9 -5.69 17.07 8.64
CA ALA A 9 -4.86 15.89 8.38
C ALA A 9 -5.73 14.64 8.19
N LEU A 10 -6.77 14.47 8.99
CA LEU A 10 -7.69 13.35 8.88
C LEU A 10 -8.46 13.38 7.55
N MET A 11 -8.95 14.55 7.13
CA MET A 11 -9.61 14.69 5.83
C MET A 11 -8.66 14.43 4.66
N LEU A 12 -7.45 14.99 4.71
CA LEU A 12 -6.44 14.80 3.67
C LEU A 12 -6.00 13.34 3.56
N SER A 13 -5.79 12.66 4.68
CA SER A 13 -5.42 11.25 4.71
C SER A 13 -6.60 10.33 4.38
N ALA A 14 -7.84 10.73 4.68
CA ALA A 14 -9.01 10.02 4.17
C ALA A 14 -9.11 10.09 2.64
N VAL A 15 -8.72 11.21 2.03
CA VAL A 15 -8.62 11.32 0.55
C VAL A 15 -7.56 10.38 0.01
N GLY A 16 -6.38 10.30 0.64
CA GLY A 16 -5.35 9.32 0.24
C GLY A 16 -5.85 7.88 0.35
N GLY A 17 -6.47 7.50 1.48
CA GLY A 17 -7.01 6.15 1.66
C GLY A 17 -8.16 5.80 0.70
N LEU A 18 -9.01 6.79 0.38
CA LEU A 18 -10.04 6.63 -0.66
C LEU A 18 -9.44 6.44 -2.05
N SER A 19 -8.24 6.95 -2.30
CA SER A 19 -7.56 6.79 -3.59
C SER A 19 -7.14 5.33 -3.82
N THR A 20 -6.78 4.58 -2.76
CA THR A 20 -6.62 3.12 -2.82
C THR A 20 -7.92 2.43 -3.23
N ALA A 21 -9.05 2.86 -2.68
CA ALA A 21 -10.36 2.34 -3.07
C ALA A 21 -10.72 2.67 -4.53
N ILE A 22 -10.36 3.87 -5.01
CA ILE A 22 -10.54 4.28 -6.41
C ILE A 22 -9.71 3.38 -7.34
N GLY A 23 -8.45 3.11 -6.99
CA GLY A 23 -7.60 2.15 -7.72
C GLY A 23 -8.23 0.76 -7.81
N ALA A 24 -8.78 0.26 -6.71
CA ALA A 24 -9.48 -1.01 -6.70
C ALA A 24 -10.78 -0.99 -7.53
N LEU A 25 -11.53 0.11 -7.46
CA LEU A 25 -12.74 0.30 -8.26
C LEU A 25 -12.45 0.30 -9.76
N PHE A 26 -11.29 0.82 -10.17
CA PHE A 26 -10.84 0.73 -11.57
C PHE A 26 -10.78 -0.72 -12.05
N VAL A 27 -10.30 -1.65 -11.22
CA VAL A 27 -10.28 -3.11 -11.51
C VAL A 27 -11.68 -3.73 -11.52
N VAL A 28 -12.62 -3.19 -10.74
CA VAL A 28 -14.03 -3.63 -10.75
C VAL A 28 -14.72 -3.21 -12.04
N LEU A 29 -14.51 -1.97 -12.49
CA LEU A 29 -15.25 -1.38 -13.61
C LEU A 29 -14.63 -1.74 -14.97
N ASN A 30 -13.30 -1.93 -15.03
CA ASN A 30 -12.56 -2.15 -16.27
C ASN A 30 -11.98 -3.57 -16.34
N PRO A 31 -11.56 -4.02 -17.54
CA PRO A 31 -10.73 -5.21 -17.65
C PRO A 31 -9.47 -5.07 -16.81
N ALA A 32 -9.07 -6.17 -16.17
CA ALA A 32 -7.85 -6.23 -15.35
C ALA A 32 -6.62 -5.79 -16.18
N PRO A 33 -5.80 -4.84 -15.70
CA PRO A 33 -4.60 -4.45 -16.41
C PRO A 33 -3.64 -5.62 -16.59
N ASN A 34 -2.90 -5.62 -17.72
CA ASN A 34 -1.83 -6.59 -17.95
C ASN A 34 -0.61 -6.27 -17.06
N LEU A 35 0.30 -7.25 -16.91
CA LEU A 35 1.48 -7.11 -16.05
C LEU A 35 2.42 -5.96 -16.45
N LYS A 36 2.50 -5.60 -17.75
CA LYS A 36 3.31 -4.47 -18.21
C LYS A 36 2.73 -3.13 -17.73
N MET A 37 1.42 -2.96 -17.87
CA MET A 37 0.72 -1.76 -17.40
C MET A 37 0.74 -1.67 -15.87
N LEU A 38 0.60 -2.80 -15.17
CA LEU A 38 0.78 -2.86 -13.73
C LEU A 38 2.19 -2.45 -13.30
N GLY A 39 3.22 -2.98 -13.96
CA GLY A 39 4.61 -2.59 -13.69
C GLY A 39 4.89 -1.10 -13.95
N LEU A 40 4.30 -0.53 -15.01
CA LEU A 40 4.41 0.90 -15.29
C LEU A 40 3.73 1.75 -14.20
N LEU A 41 2.52 1.38 -13.78
CA LEU A 41 1.78 2.05 -12.71
C LEU A 41 2.56 2.00 -11.39
N GLN A 42 3.12 0.83 -11.05
CA GLN A 42 3.92 0.64 -9.84
C GLN A 42 5.26 1.39 -9.90
N GLY A 43 5.90 1.47 -11.07
CA GLY A 43 7.10 2.28 -11.27
C GLY A 43 6.83 3.77 -11.07
N PHE A 44 5.70 4.28 -11.59
CA PHE A 44 5.25 5.64 -11.34
C PHE A 44 5.01 5.89 -9.84
N ALA A 45 4.30 4.97 -9.19
CA ALA A 45 4.00 5.03 -7.75
C ALA A 45 5.29 5.06 -6.91
N ALA A 46 6.24 4.16 -7.17
CA ALA A 46 7.54 4.12 -6.50
C ALA A 46 8.35 5.41 -6.73
N GLY A 47 8.31 5.96 -7.95
CA GLY A 47 8.96 7.24 -8.27
C GLY A 47 8.40 8.42 -7.47
N LEU A 48 7.08 8.51 -7.32
CA LEU A 48 6.44 9.51 -6.47
C LEU A 48 6.90 9.40 -5.01
N MET A 49 6.90 8.18 -4.45
CA MET A 49 7.28 7.97 -3.05
C MET A 49 8.76 8.23 -2.78
N LEU A 50 9.65 7.88 -3.71
CA LEU A 50 11.06 8.24 -3.61
C LEU A 50 11.24 9.76 -3.65
N SER A 51 10.55 10.45 -4.56
CA SER A 51 10.60 11.91 -4.67
C SER A 51 10.17 12.59 -3.36
N ILE A 52 9.01 12.23 -2.82
CA ILE A 52 8.49 12.76 -1.55
C ILE A 52 9.44 12.45 -0.39
N SER A 53 9.93 11.21 -0.30
CA SER A 53 10.77 10.77 0.81
C SER A 53 12.09 11.55 0.86
N PHE A 54 12.75 11.76 -0.28
CA PHE A 54 14.07 12.40 -0.32
C PHE A 54 14.01 13.92 -0.46
N LEU A 55 13.15 14.44 -1.35
CA LEU A 55 13.11 15.88 -1.65
C LEU A 55 12.29 16.66 -0.62
N ASP A 56 11.29 16.02 -0.01
CA ASP A 56 10.44 16.65 0.99
C ASP A 56 10.81 16.17 2.40
N LEU A 57 10.44 14.94 2.78
CA LEU A 57 10.50 14.47 4.17
C LEU A 57 11.91 14.44 4.76
N ALA A 58 12.87 13.81 4.07
CA ALA A 58 14.25 13.70 4.55
C ALA A 58 14.94 15.06 4.60
N HIS A 59 14.77 15.89 3.56
CA HIS A 59 15.28 17.26 3.54
C HIS A 59 14.75 18.07 4.73
N ASN A 60 13.43 18.02 4.94
CA ASN A 60 12.76 18.69 6.03
C ASN A 60 13.18 18.20 7.41
N ALA A 61 13.39 16.90 7.58
CA ALA A 61 13.88 16.31 8.83
C ALA A 61 15.31 16.80 9.13
N MET A 62 16.22 16.74 8.15
CA MET A 62 17.59 17.23 8.33
C MET A 62 17.65 18.71 8.70
N ASN A 63 16.80 19.55 8.10
CA ASN A 63 16.71 20.97 8.45
C ASN A 63 16.16 21.22 9.86
N SER A 64 15.33 20.30 10.38
CA SER A 64 14.63 20.47 11.66
C SER A 64 15.43 19.92 12.85
N ILE A 65 16.12 18.78 12.69
CA ILE A 65 16.84 18.10 13.78
C ILE A 65 18.35 17.96 13.54
N GLY A 66 18.86 18.47 12.41
CA GLY A 66 20.26 18.42 12.02
C GLY A 66 20.62 17.15 11.22
N PHE A 67 21.66 17.27 10.38
CA PHE A 67 22.08 16.22 9.45
C PHE A 67 22.35 14.86 10.14
N LEU A 68 23.10 14.85 11.24
CA LEU A 68 23.47 13.60 11.93
C LEU A 68 22.24 12.89 12.50
N LYS A 69 21.40 13.60 13.27
CA LYS A 69 20.20 13.01 13.89
C LYS A 69 19.19 12.59 12.83
N GLY A 70 19.01 13.40 11.78
CA GLY A 70 18.14 13.07 10.65
C GLY A 70 18.52 11.75 9.98
N ASN A 71 19.79 11.57 9.65
CA ASN A 71 20.27 10.32 9.04
C ASN A 71 20.14 9.12 9.99
N LEU A 72 20.43 9.29 11.29
CA LEU A 72 20.25 8.21 12.28
C LEU A 72 18.80 7.72 12.33
N TRP A 73 17.82 8.63 12.37
CA TRP A 73 16.40 8.27 12.36
C TRP A 73 15.94 7.68 11.04
N PHE A 74 16.47 8.17 9.91
CA PHE A 74 16.20 7.60 8.60
C PHE A 74 16.64 6.12 8.52
N PHE A 75 17.89 5.83 8.87
CA PHE A 75 18.40 4.45 8.84
C PHE A 75 17.76 3.57 9.91
N ALA A 76 17.43 4.12 11.09
CA ALA A 76 16.64 3.38 12.10
C ALA A 76 15.26 2.99 11.55
N GLY A 77 14.59 3.89 10.82
CA GLY A 77 13.32 3.61 10.14
C GLY A 77 13.46 2.52 9.07
N VAL A 78 14.52 2.57 8.25
CA VAL A 78 14.82 1.53 7.24
C VAL A 78 15.02 0.17 7.90
N LEU A 79 15.81 0.09 8.97
CA LEU A 79 16.03 -1.16 9.70
C LEU A 79 14.76 -1.68 10.37
N PHE A 80 13.97 -0.78 10.97
CA PHE A 80 12.69 -1.12 11.59
C PHE A 80 11.72 -1.69 10.55
N PHE A 81 11.52 -1.01 9.42
CA PHE A 81 10.63 -1.49 8.37
C PHE A 81 11.14 -2.80 7.75
N GLY A 82 12.45 -2.92 7.51
CA GLY A 82 13.08 -4.16 7.05
C GLY A 82 12.90 -5.33 8.03
N PHE A 83 12.80 -5.07 9.33
CA PHE A 83 12.45 -6.08 10.34
C PHE A 83 10.98 -6.47 10.26
N ILE A 84 10.06 -5.50 10.14
CA ILE A 84 8.61 -5.77 10.00
C ILE A 84 8.33 -6.63 8.75
N VAL A 85 8.98 -6.34 7.62
CA VAL A 85 8.79 -7.09 6.37
C VAL A 85 9.17 -8.57 6.50
N LYS A 86 10.10 -8.95 7.40
CA LYS A 86 10.43 -10.37 7.63
C LYS A 86 9.26 -11.20 8.17
N PHE A 87 8.26 -10.55 8.78
CA PHE A 87 7.04 -11.20 9.26
C PHE A 87 5.96 -11.29 8.17
N ILE A 88 6.17 -10.65 7.03
CA ILE A 88 5.27 -10.68 5.88
C ILE A 88 5.77 -11.81 4.96
N PRO A 89 5.11 -12.97 4.93
CA PRO A 89 5.57 -14.09 4.13
C PRO A 89 5.53 -13.74 2.65
N GLU A 90 6.65 -13.89 1.94
CA GLU A 90 6.66 -13.74 0.50
C GLU A 90 5.84 -14.86 -0.15
N PRO A 91 4.93 -14.56 -1.07
CA PRO A 91 4.24 -15.59 -1.82
C PRO A 91 5.26 -16.29 -2.74
N ASP A 92 5.49 -17.59 -2.53
CA ASP A 92 6.31 -18.41 -3.42
C ASP A 92 5.73 -18.37 -4.84
N PHE A 93 6.40 -17.65 -5.73
CA PHE A 93 6.24 -17.83 -7.18
C PHE A 93 7.04 -19.06 -7.58
N SER A 94 6.56 -20.25 -7.23
CA SER A 94 6.95 -21.44 -7.98
C SER A 94 6.12 -21.42 -9.27
N PRO A 95 6.70 -21.13 -10.46
CA PRO A 95 5.98 -21.40 -11.70
C PRO A 95 5.77 -22.92 -11.72
N GLU A 96 4.54 -23.35 -11.45
CA GLU A 96 4.18 -24.73 -11.73
C GLU A 96 4.48 -24.93 -13.22
N ALA A 97 5.42 -25.84 -13.48
CA ALA A 97 5.82 -26.22 -14.80
C ALA A 97 4.59 -26.46 -15.66
N ASP A 98 4.69 -26.01 -16.92
CA ASP A 98 3.73 -26.18 -17.99
C ASP A 98 2.84 -27.42 -17.82
N PRO A 99 1.50 -27.28 -17.75
CA PRO A 99 0.59 -28.43 -17.66
C PRO A 99 0.61 -29.33 -18.91
N SER A 100 1.44 -29.01 -19.91
CA SER A 100 1.57 -29.79 -21.14
C SER A 100 2.17 -31.20 -20.97
N GLU A 101 2.71 -31.58 -19.80
CA GLU A 101 3.47 -32.84 -19.68
C GLU A 101 2.95 -33.93 -18.71
N LYS A 102 1.71 -33.85 -18.20
CA LYS A 102 1.13 -34.98 -17.44
C LYS A 102 -0.26 -35.39 -17.94
N LYS A 103 -0.26 -36.20 -19.00
CA LYS A 103 -1.33 -37.18 -19.24
C LYS A 103 -1.21 -38.29 -18.20
N ALA A 104 -2.12 -38.33 -17.24
CA ALA A 104 -2.57 -39.56 -16.59
C ALA A 104 -3.79 -39.27 -15.69
N ASP A 105 -4.95 -39.67 -16.19
CA ASP A 105 -5.98 -40.45 -15.47
C ASP A 105 -6.07 -40.27 -13.95
N ASP A 106 -6.78 -39.23 -13.48
CA ASP A 106 -7.60 -39.27 -12.26
C ASP A 106 -8.44 -37.98 -12.17
N GLY A 107 -9.78 -38.11 -12.18
CA GLY A 107 -10.73 -37.00 -12.11
C GLY A 107 -10.69 -36.19 -10.80
N GLY A 108 -9.97 -36.66 -9.78
CA GLY A 108 -9.73 -35.97 -8.51
C GLY A 108 -8.52 -35.00 -8.52
N SER A 109 -7.41 -35.40 -9.15
CA SER A 109 -6.11 -34.71 -9.04
C SER A 109 -6.10 -33.29 -9.62
N GLY A 110 -6.77 -33.08 -10.76
CA GLY A 110 -6.84 -31.76 -11.42
C GLY A 110 -7.63 -30.71 -10.62
N LYS A 111 -8.69 -31.12 -9.92
CA LYS A 111 -9.50 -30.20 -9.09
C LYS A 111 -8.73 -29.75 -7.83
N ASP A 112 -7.94 -30.65 -7.25
CA ASP A 112 -7.14 -30.36 -6.06
C ASP A 112 -5.96 -29.42 -6.37
N MET A 113 -5.27 -29.63 -7.49
CA MET A 113 -4.24 -28.70 -8.00
C MET A 113 -4.81 -27.29 -8.22
N MET A 114 -5.94 -27.19 -8.93
CA MET A 114 -6.57 -25.89 -9.23
C MET A 114 -7.06 -25.17 -7.96
N ARG A 115 -7.54 -25.93 -6.96
CA ARG A 115 -7.94 -25.39 -5.64
C ARG A 115 -6.74 -24.91 -4.83
N LYS A 116 -5.62 -25.64 -4.88
CA LYS A 116 -4.36 -25.27 -4.22
C LYS A 116 -3.79 -23.97 -4.81
N HIS A 117 -3.74 -23.87 -6.14
CA HIS A 117 -3.31 -22.67 -6.84
C HIS A 117 -4.18 -21.45 -6.48
N ARG A 118 -5.52 -21.59 -6.51
CA ARG A 118 -6.45 -20.53 -6.10
C ARG A 118 -6.21 -20.06 -4.67
N ARG A 119 -5.88 -21.00 -3.75
CA ARG A 119 -5.58 -20.68 -2.35
C ARG A 119 -4.27 -19.92 -2.21
N GLN A 120 -3.23 -20.26 -2.98
CA GLN A 120 -1.96 -19.55 -3.00
C GLN A 120 -2.12 -18.12 -3.53
N VAL A 121 -2.84 -17.93 -4.64
CA VAL A 121 -3.11 -16.58 -5.19
C VAL A 121 -3.94 -15.74 -4.21
N LEU A 122 -4.93 -16.35 -3.54
CA LEU A 122 -5.70 -15.65 -2.50
C LEU A 122 -4.81 -15.25 -1.32
N PHE A 123 -3.95 -16.16 -0.87
CA PHE A 123 -3.01 -15.88 0.20
C PHE A 123 -2.07 -14.74 -0.17
N SER A 124 -1.49 -14.77 -1.38
CA SER A 124 -0.70 -13.67 -1.94
C SER A 124 -1.47 -12.34 -1.88
N GLY A 125 -2.72 -12.31 -2.35
CA GLY A 125 -3.52 -11.08 -2.31
C GLY A 125 -3.82 -10.56 -0.90
N ILE A 126 -4.08 -11.45 0.08
CA ILE A 126 -4.28 -11.06 1.48
C ILE A 126 -2.98 -10.50 2.07
N ILE A 127 -1.85 -11.15 1.81
CA ILE A 127 -0.54 -10.68 2.27
C ILE A 127 -0.18 -9.33 1.65
N THR A 128 -0.44 -9.14 0.35
CA THR A 128 -0.28 -7.84 -0.31
C THR A 128 -1.14 -6.78 0.37
N ALA A 129 -2.42 -7.07 0.68
CA ALA A 129 -3.28 -6.11 1.38
C ALA A 129 -2.73 -5.73 2.76
N VAL A 130 -2.20 -6.70 3.53
CA VAL A 130 -1.56 -6.44 4.84
C VAL A 130 -0.28 -5.61 4.68
N GLY A 131 0.58 -5.95 3.72
CA GLY A 131 1.81 -5.21 3.44
C GLY A 131 1.54 -3.77 3.04
N ILE A 132 0.53 -3.55 2.18
CA ILE A 132 0.04 -2.21 1.80
C ILE A 132 -0.52 -1.48 3.02
N SER A 133 -1.34 -2.11 3.88
CA SER A 133 -1.78 -1.44 5.12
C SER A 133 -0.62 -0.96 5.99
N LEU A 134 0.45 -1.74 6.09
CA LEU A 134 1.65 -1.35 6.83
C LEU A 134 2.44 -0.22 6.14
N HIS A 135 2.27 -0.05 4.83
CA HIS A 135 2.85 1.05 4.04
C HIS A 135 2.04 2.34 4.19
N ASN A 136 0.71 2.25 4.10
CA ASN A 136 -0.21 3.38 4.16
C ASN A 136 -0.28 4.00 5.57
N PHE A 137 0.04 3.22 6.60
CA PHE A 137 0.11 3.76 7.96
C PHE A 137 1.16 4.89 8.10
N PRO A 138 2.45 4.69 7.73
CA PRO A 138 3.43 5.78 7.61
C PRO A 138 3.02 6.94 6.70
N GLU A 139 2.29 6.69 5.61
CA GLU A 139 1.82 7.76 4.72
C GLU A 139 0.85 8.70 5.43
N GLY A 140 -0.10 8.14 6.18
CA GLY A 140 -1.02 8.93 7.00
C GLY A 140 -0.29 9.76 8.07
N MET A 141 0.73 9.17 8.71
CA MET A 141 1.61 9.90 9.62
C MET A 141 2.32 11.06 8.92
N ALA A 142 2.79 10.86 7.70
CA ALA A 142 3.45 11.89 6.90
C ALA A 142 2.49 13.04 6.58
N VAL A 143 1.24 12.75 6.17
CA VAL A 143 0.20 13.77 5.93
C VAL A 143 -0.08 14.61 7.17
N PHE A 144 -0.13 13.99 8.35
CA PHE A 144 -0.28 14.71 9.61
C PHE A 144 0.90 15.65 9.88
N LEU A 145 2.14 15.15 9.78
CA LEU A 145 3.35 15.96 9.99
C LEU A 145 3.45 17.11 8.97
N GLY A 146 3.09 16.86 7.71
CA GLY A 146 3.00 17.89 6.68
C GLY A 146 1.96 18.96 7.03
N SER A 147 0.79 18.54 7.54
CA SER A 147 -0.28 19.45 7.96
C SER A 147 0.10 20.32 9.17
N VAL A 148 0.91 19.79 10.09
CA VAL A 148 1.51 20.55 11.21
C VAL A 148 2.44 21.65 10.69
N LYS A 149 3.21 21.38 9.63
CA LYS A 149 4.09 22.38 9.00
C LYS A 149 3.32 23.45 8.23
N GLY A 150 2.14 23.12 7.73
CA GLY A 150 1.23 24.07 7.10
C GLY A 150 0.30 23.42 6.07
N LEU A 151 -0.81 24.08 5.79
CA LEU A 151 -1.84 23.55 4.88
C LEU A 151 -1.28 23.22 3.48
N HIS A 152 -0.42 24.08 2.94
CA HIS A 152 0.15 23.87 1.60
C HIS A 152 1.06 22.63 1.55
N VAL A 153 1.84 22.38 2.61
CA VAL A 153 2.70 21.19 2.70
C VAL A 153 1.85 19.93 2.84
N GLY A 154 0.88 19.94 3.76
CA GLY A 154 -0.04 18.82 3.94
C GLY A 154 -0.84 18.49 2.67
N LEU A 155 -1.31 19.51 1.94
CA LEU A 155 -2.08 19.33 0.71
C LEU A 155 -1.22 18.78 -0.44
N ASN A 156 0.00 19.30 -0.63
CA ASN A 156 0.94 18.77 -1.63
C ASN A 156 1.24 17.29 -1.38
N LEU A 157 1.51 16.95 -0.11
CA LEU A 157 1.80 15.58 0.29
C LEU A 157 0.59 14.67 0.09
N ALA A 158 -0.60 15.10 0.49
CA ALA A 158 -1.83 14.34 0.32
C ALA A 158 -2.18 14.09 -1.15
N VAL A 159 -1.97 15.08 -2.03
CA VAL A 159 -2.18 14.88 -3.48
C VAL A 159 -1.19 13.88 -4.05
N ALA A 160 0.08 13.97 -3.66
CA ALA A 160 1.11 13.07 -4.15
C ALA A 160 0.87 11.62 -3.67
N ILE A 161 0.46 11.44 -2.41
CA ILE A 161 0.04 10.15 -1.85
C ILE A 161 -1.23 9.64 -2.53
N ALA A 162 -2.25 10.48 -2.74
CA ALA A 162 -3.45 10.07 -3.47
C ALA A 162 -3.14 9.52 -4.87
N LEU A 163 -2.18 10.14 -5.58
CA LEU A 163 -1.72 9.66 -6.88
C LEU A 163 -0.91 8.35 -6.80
N HIS A 164 -0.18 8.12 -5.71
CA HIS A 164 0.51 6.85 -5.42
C HIS A 164 -0.50 5.71 -5.17
N ASN A 165 -1.58 6.03 -4.45
CA ASN A 165 -2.49 5.03 -3.88
C ASN A 165 -3.43 4.44 -4.93
N ILE A 166 -3.66 5.14 -6.05
CA ILE A 166 -4.43 4.59 -7.18
C ILE A 166 -3.74 3.35 -7.79
N PRO A 167 -2.47 3.42 -8.25
CA PRO A 167 -1.69 2.24 -8.64
C PRO A 167 -1.66 1.11 -7.62
N GLU A 168 -1.52 1.46 -6.34
CA GLU A 168 -1.45 0.50 -5.24
C GLU A 168 -2.77 -0.24 -5.04
N GLY A 169 -3.91 0.47 -5.09
CA GLY A 169 -5.23 -0.12 -5.03
C GLY A 169 -5.48 -1.15 -6.14
N VAL A 170 -4.96 -0.88 -7.35
CA VAL A 170 -4.98 -1.85 -8.46
C VAL A 170 -4.14 -3.09 -8.12
N ALA A 171 -2.94 -2.90 -7.54
CA ALA A 171 -2.04 -3.99 -7.19
C ALA A 171 -2.60 -4.91 -6.10
N VAL A 172 -3.32 -4.37 -5.10
CA VAL A 172 -4.01 -5.17 -4.07
C VAL A 172 -5.23 -5.91 -4.66
N ALA A 173 -6.02 -5.24 -5.49
CA ALA A 173 -7.29 -5.78 -5.98
C ALA A 173 -7.09 -6.96 -6.97
N LEU A 174 -6.07 -6.89 -7.82
CA LEU A 174 -5.83 -7.89 -8.88
C LEU A 174 -5.67 -9.35 -8.40
N PRO A 175 -4.73 -9.68 -7.50
CA PRO A 175 -4.55 -11.06 -7.03
C PRO A 175 -5.80 -11.59 -6.32
N ILE A 176 -6.47 -10.74 -5.54
CA ILE A 176 -7.71 -11.10 -4.85
C ILE A 176 -8.83 -11.37 -5.86
N TYR A 177 -8.95 -10.55 -6.91
CA TYR A 177 -9.91 -10.78 -7.98
C TYR A 177 -9.59 -12.08 -8.75
N PHE A 178 -8.33 -12.32 -9.12
CA PHE A 178 -7.96 -13.51 -9.88
C PHE A 178 -8.17 -14.80 -9.09
N ALA A 179 -7.94 -14.77 -7.77
CA ALA A 179 -8.22 -15.89 -6.89
C ALA A 179 -9.73 -16.04 -6.63
N THR A 180 -10.43 -14.99 -6.20
CA THR A 180 -11.82 -15.14 -5.73
C THR A 180 -12.85 -15.13 -6.85
N LYS A 181 -12.52 -14.54 -8.01
CA LYS A 181 -13.44 -14.15 -9.09
C LYS A 181 -14.54 -13.17 -8.65
N SER A 182 -14.37 -12.51 -7.51
CA SER A 182 -15.32 -11.54 -6.98
C SER A 182 -14.70 -10.15 -6.97
N LYS A 183 -15.23 -9.28 -7.82
CA LYS A 183 -14.81 -7.88 -7.95
C LYS A 183 -15.00 -7.10 -6.63
N TRP A 184 -16.12 -7.32 -5.95
CA TRP A 184 -16.42 -6.64 -4.69
C TRP A 184 -15.54 -7.11 -3.52
N LYS A 185 -15.16 -8.40 -3.46
CA LYS A 185 -14.19 -8.86 -2.45
C LYS A 185 -12.84 -8.18 -2.64
N ALA A 186 -12.37 -8.05 -3.88
CA ALA A 186 -11.15 -7.32 -4.20
C ALA A 186 -11.24 -5.84 -3.78
N PHE A 187 -12.37 -5.19 -4.11
CA PHE A 187 -12.63 -3.81 -3.70
C PHE A 187 -12.60 -3.63 -2.18
N TYR A 188 -13.36 -4.42 -1.41
CA TYR A 188 -13.42 -4.24 0.05
C TYR A 188 -12.08 -4.51 0.74
N MET A 189 -11.29 -5.45 0.24
CA MET A 189 -9.96 -5.72 0.79
C MET A 189 -8.99 -4.55 0.53
N ALA A 190 -8.99 -4.00 -0.68
CA ALA A 190 -8.14 -2.86 -1.03
C ALA A 190 -8.62 -1.55 -0.39
N ALA A 191 -9.93 -1.31 -0.33
CA ALA A 191 -10.49 -0.17 0.40
C ALA A 191 -10.19 -0.28 1.90
N GLY A 192 -10.27 -1.49 2.45
CA GLY A 192 -9.90 -1.77 3.84
C GLY A 192 -8.42 -1.49 4.10
N SER A 193 -7.52 -1.79 3.16
CA SER A 193 -6.11 -1.51 3.35
C SER A 193 -5.80 0.00 3.38
N GLY A 194 -6.51 0.79 2.58
CA GLY A 194 -6.42 2.26 2.57
C GLY A 194 -6.89 2.94 3.86
N LEU A 195 -7.65 2.25 4.73
CA LEU A 195 -8.02 2.80 6.05
C LEU A 195 -6.82 2.95 7.00
N ALA A 196 -5.68 2.32 6.70
CA ALA A 196 -4.48 2.44 7.52
C ALA A 196 -3.92 3.88 7.58
N GLU A 197 -4.17 4.67 6.54
CA GLU A 197 -3.78 6.08 6.44
C GLU A 197 -4.43 6.96 7.53
N PRO A 198 -5.78 7.10 7.60
CA PRO A 198 -6.41 7.88 8.66
C PRO A 198 -6.11 7.30 10.05
N VAL A 199 -5.89 5.98 10.18
CA VAL A 199 -5.43 5.36 11.43
C VAL A 199 -4.03 5.85 11.82
N GLY A 200 -3.12 6.04 10.86
CA GLY A 200 -1.80 6.64 11.07
C GLY A 200 -1.87 8.06 11.63
N VAL A 201 -2.79 8.89 11.10
CA VAL A 201 -3.05 10.24 11.64
C VAL A 201 -3.52 10.18 13.10
N ILE A 202 -4.51 9.34 13.39
CA ILE A 202 -5.07 9.19 14.74
C ILE A 202 -4.00 8.73 15.73
N ALA A 203 -3.26 7.68 15.37
CA ALA A 203 -2.21 7.11 16.22
C ALA A 203 -1.14 8.16 16.56
N LEU A 204 -0.61 8.87 15.56
CA LEU A 204 0.43 9.86 15.78
C LEU A 204 -0.06 11.07 16.60
N THR A 205 -1.31 11.48 16.40
CA THR A 205 -1.94 12.54 17.21
C THR A 205 -2.03 12.12 18.67
N CYS A 206 -2.43 10.88 18.97
CA CYS A 206 -2.47 10.37 20.34
C CYS A 206 -1.08 10.32 20.99
N PHE A 207 -0.02 10.00 20.24
CA PHE A 207 1.35 10.01 20.74
C PHE A 207 1.89 11.42 21.05
N GLN A 208 1.42 12.46 20.37
CA GLN A 208 1.82 13.85 20.67
C GLN A 208 1.05 14.46 21.84
N ALA A 209 -0.14 13.93 22.14
CA ALA A 209 -0.99 14.41 23.23
C ALA A 209 -0.66 13.77 24.60
N ALA A 210 0.24 12.79 24.65
CA ALA A 210 0.70 12.08 25.85
C ALA A 210 2.08 12.57 26.29
#